data_AF-A0A4W3GKL5-F1
#
_entry.id   AF-A0A4W3GKL5-F1
#
_cell.length_a   1.000
_cell.length_b   1.000
_cell.length_c   1.000
_cell.angle_alpha   90.00
_cell.angle_beta   90.00
_cell.angle_gamma   90.00
#
_symmetry.space_group_name_H-M   'P 1'
#
loop_
_entity.id
_entity.type
_entity.pdbx_description
1 polymer ?
#
loop_
_entity_poly.entity_id
_entity_poly.type
_entity_poly.pdbx_seq_one_letter_code
_entity_poly.pdbx_strand_id
1 'polypeptide(L)'
;MNWEAGESERERWVLSSVSVAEGSFSVTRYKERHHVQLLGRGFIAGIDLKQQKREQSRFYGDLMEKRRTLEEKEQEEARLRKVRKKEAKQRWDDRHWSQKKLDEMTERDWRIFREDYSITTKGGRIPNPIRSWKDSSMPAHIQEVIDKCGYKVSLESL
;
A
#
# COMPACT_ATOMS: atom_id res chain seq x y z
N MET A 1 -25.77 38.65 -20.73
CA MET A 1 -24.53 38.94 -19.98
C MET A 1 -23.93 37.60 -19.60
N ASN A 2 -23.03 37.10 -20.45
CA ASN A 2 -22.35 35.84 -20.25
C ASN A 2 -21.17 36.10 -19.32
N TRP A 3 -21.21 35.51 -18.13
CA TRP A 3 -20.07 35.48 -17.22
C TRP A 3 -19.20 34.29 -17.63
N GLU A 4 -18.13 34.55 -18.37
CA GLU A 4 -17.06 33.58 -18.56
C GLU A 4 -16.27 33.48 -17.26
N ALA A 5 -16.37 32.32 -16.60
CA ALA A 5 -15.56 32.00 -15.43
C ALA A 5 -14.11 31.85 -15.88
N GLY A 6 -13.28 32.87 -15.62
CA GLY A 6 -11.84 32.80 -15.83
C GLY A 6 -11.25 31.66 -15.00
N GLU A 7 -10.67 30.68 -15.69
CA GLU A 7 -9.89 29.61 -15.08
C GLU A 7 -8.72 30.21 -14.31
N SER A 8 -8.76 30.10 -12.98
CA SER A 8 -7.60 30.38 -12.13
C SER A 8 -6.57 29.27 -12.37
N GLU A 9 -5.62 29.48 -13.28
CA GLU A 9 -4.38 28.72 -13.33
C GLU A 9 -3.59 29.00 -12.04
N ARG A 10 -3.88 28.18 -11.03
CA ARG A 10 -3.15 28.15 -9.77
C ARG A 10 -1.69 27.87 -10.08
N GLU A 11 -0.84 28.82 -9.69
CA GLU A 11 0.60 28.78 -9.49
C GLU A 11 1.20 27.37 -9.39
N ARG A 12 1.40 26.73 -10.54
CA ARG A 12 2.15 25.48 -10.64
C ARG A 12 3.61 25.88 -10.76
N TRP A 13 4.44 25.52 -9.78
CA TRP A 13 5.88 25.78 -9.81
C TRP A 13 6.47 25.37 -11.17
N VAL A 14 7.10 26.32 -11.86
CA VAL A 14 7.76 26.06 -13.14
C VAL A 14 9.12 25.41 -12.84
N LEU A 15 9.60 24.49 -13.68
CA LEU A 15 10.92 23.87 -13.47
C LEU A 15 12.06 24.90 -13.38
N SER A 16 11.90 26.05 -14.04
CA SER A 16 12.80 27.23 -13.93
C SER A 16 12.87 27.82 -12.50
N SER A 17 11.82 27.63 -11.70
CA SER A 17 11.74 28.03 -10.29
C SER A 17 12.44 27.06 -9.33
N VAL A 18 12.75 25.83 -9.80
CA VAL A 18 13.39 24.80 -8.98
C VAL A 18 14.88 25.11 -8.86
N SER A 19 15.29 25.57 -7.68
CA SER A 19 16.68 25.87 -7.36
C SER A 19 17.49 24.59 -7.06
N VAL A 20 17.61 23.70 -8.04
CA VAL A 20 18.77 22.80 -8.11
C VAL A 20 19.65 23.37 -9.20
N ALA A 21 20.46 24.36 -8.81
CA ALA A 21 21.39 24.99 -9.72
C ALA A 21 22.25 23.88 -10.37
N GLU A 22 22.16 23.74 -11.69
CA GLU A 22 23.21 23.10 -12.47
C GLU A 22 24.43 24.02 -12.41
N GLY A 23 25.08 24.02 -11.25
CA GLY A 23 26.30 24.78 -11.03
C GLY A 23 27.32 24.34 -12.07
N SER A 24 27.82 25.31 -12.83
CA SER A 24 28.85 25.22 -13.88
C SER A 24 30.24 24.79 -13.35
N PHE A 25 30.27 24.01 -12.27
CA PHE A 25 31.45 23.38 -11.70
C PHE A 25 31.04 21.96 -11.29
N SER A 26 31.37 20.99 -12.14
CA SER A 26 30.95 19.58 -12.05
C SER A 26 31.64 18.82 -10.91
N VAL A 27 31.41 19.23 -9.66
CA VAL A 27 31.89 18.49 -8.51
C VAL A 27 30.88 17.37 -8.21
N THR A 28 31.23 16.13 -8.57
CA THR A 28 30.45 14.89 -8.33
C THR A 28 29.86 14.80 -6.93
N ARG A 29 30.55 15.38 -5.92
CA ARG A 29 30.15 15.38 -4.51
C ARG A 29 28.82 16.10 -4.19
N TYR A 30 28.38 17.05 -5.02
CA TYR A 30 27.07 17.70 -4.82
C TYR A 30 25.93 17.00 -5.56
N LYS A 31 26.27 16.27 -6.63
CA LYS A 31 25.33 15.41 -7.36
C LYS A 31 25.00 14.15 -6.54
N GLU A 32 26.03 13.51 -5.97
CA GLU A 32 25.90 12.34 -5.10
C GLU A 32 26.25 12.70 -3.66
N ARG A 33 25.35 13.40 -2.99
CA ARG A 33 25.52 13.73 -1.57
C ARG A 33 25.34 12.47 -0.73
N HIS A 34 26.30 12.21 0.17
CA HIS A 34 26.18 11.13 1.13
C HIS A 34 24.98 11.36 2.04
N HIS A 35 24.01 10.45 1.96
CA HIS A 35 22.81 10.53 2.79
C HIS A 35 23.13 10.20 4.26
N VAL A 36 22.49 10.90 5.20
CA VAL A 36 22.74 10.70 6.63
C VAL A 36 22.22 9.33 7.06
N GLN A 37 23.11 8.47 7.55
CA GLN A 37 22.78 7.07 7.89
C GLN A 37 22.22 6.88 9.31
N LEU A 38 22.18 7.93 10.16
CA LEU A 38 21.57 7.94 11.50
C LEU A 38 21.83 6.66 12.34
N LEU A 39 23.10 6.23 12.41
CA LEU A 39 23.55 5.02 13.11
C LEU A 39 22.85 3.72 12.69
N GLY A 40 22.24 3.68 11.49
CA GLY A 40 21.45 2.56 10.98
C GLY A 40 20.13 2.33 11.73
N ARG A 41 19.71 3.26 12.60
CA ARG A 41 18.50 3.13 13.44
C ARG A 41 17.49 4.25 13.22
N GLY A 42 17.92 5.42 12.73
CA GLY A 42 17.03 6.51 12.35
C GLY A 42 16.52 6.39 10.91
N PHE A 43 15.34 6.95 10.66
CA PHE A 43 14.69 6.99 9.35
C PHE A 43 14.19 8.41 9.08
N ILE A 44 14.16 8.79 7.80
CA ILE A 44 13.59 10.06 7.35
C ILE A 44 12.07 10.02 7.52
N ALA A 45 11.48 11.10 8.02
CA ALA A 45 10.02 11.20 8.16
C ALA A 45 9.32 11.23 6.79
N GLY A 46 8.12 10.64 6.71
CA GLY A 46 7.26 10.69 5.53
C GLY A 46 7.58 9.68 4.42
N ILE A 47 8.75 9.04 4.44
CA ILE A 47 9.13 8.00 3.46
C ILE A 47 8.86 6.62 4.08
N ASP A 48 8.39 5.65 3.29
CA ASP A 48 8.12 4.29 3.77
C ASP A 48 9.38 3.64 4.37
N LEU A 49 9.22 3.09 5.58
CA LEU A 49 10.33 2.51 6.34
C LEU A 49 10.93 1.27 5.67
N LYS A 50 10.14 0.48 4.94
CA LYS A 50 10.62 -0.74 4.27
C LYS A 50 11.42 -0.37 3.03
N GLN A 51 10.98 0.64 2.29
CA GLN A 51 11.73 1.23 1.19
C GLN A 51 13.07 1.79 1.69
N GLN A 52 13.05 2.62 2.74
CA GLN A 52 14.28 3.18 3.32
C GLN A 52 15.25 2.10 3.78
N LYS A 53 14.78 1.05 4.46
CA LYS A 53 15.63 -0.09 4.88
C LYS A 53 16.24 -0.86 3.72
N ARG A 54 15.57 -0.90 2.56
CA ARG A 54 16.06 -1.58 1.35
C ARG A 54 17.12 -0.75 0.64
N GLU A 55 16.94 0.57 0.62
CA GLU A 55 17.84 1.53 -0.05
C GLU A 55 19.02 1.96 0.84
N GLN A 56 18.89 1.81 2.17
CA GLN A 56 19.95 2.13 3.12
C GLN A 56 21.21 1.30 2.89
N SER A 57 22.37 1.96 3.01
CA SER A 57 23.68 1.30 2.94
C SER A 57 23.83 0.19 3.99
N ARG A 58 24.38 -0.96 3.58
CA ARG A 58 24.61 -2.14 4.44
C ARG A 58 25.70 -1.94 5.50
N PHE A 59 26.40 -0.81 5.47
CA PHE A 59 27.53 -0.52 6.35
C PHE A 59 27.27 -0.82 7.84
N TYR A 60 26.17 -0.32 8.41
CA TYR A 60 25.83 -0.57 9.82
C TYR A 60 25.35 -2.01 10.07
N GLY A 61 24.82 -2.72 9.06
CA GLY A 61 24.48 -4.13 9.18
C GLY A 61 25.72 -4.99 9.41
N ASP A 62 26.73 -4.84 8.55
CA ASP A 62 28.00 -5.57 8.64
C ASP A 62 28.79 -5.18 9.91
N LEU A 63 28.73 -3.91 10.31
CA LEU A 63 29.36 -3.42 11.53
C LEU A 63 28.75 -4.05 12.79
N MET A 64 27.41 -4.16 12.84
CA MET A 64 26.71 -4.78 13.97
C MET A 64 26.98 -6.28 14.04
N GLU A 65 27.09 -6.95 12.90
CA GLU A 65 27.42 -8.37 12.85
C GLU A 65 28.84 -8.66 13.39
N LYS A 66 29.81 -7.79 13.10
CA LYS A 66 31.19 -7.93 13.58
C LYS A 66 31.37 -7.59 15.06
N ARG A 67 30.62 -6.62 15.59
CA ARG A 67 30.82 -6.08 16.95
C ARG A 67 30.01 -6.78 18.04
N ARG A 68 28.89 -7.43 17.71
CA ARG A 68 28.01 -8.05 18.71
C ARG A 68 28.54 -9.36 19.25
N THR A 69 28.32 -9.58 20.53
CA THR A 69 28.44 -10.90 21.18
C THR A 69 27.37 -11.87 20.67
N LEU A 70 27.54 -13.16 20.94
CA LEU A 70 26.56 -14.18 20.54
C LEU A 70 25.19 -13.92 21.16
N GLU A 71 25.14 -13.60 22.45
CA GLU A 71 23.89 -13.32 23.17
C GLU A 71 23.15 -12.10 22.59
N GLU A 72 23.85 -11.02 22.25
CA GLU A 72 23.25 -9.84 21.62
C GLU A 72 22.72 -10.15 20.21
N LYS A 73 23.37 -11.05 19.47
CA LYS A 73 22.88 -11.52 18.17
C LYS A 73 21.57 -12.29 18.33
N GLU A 74 21.49 -13.21 19.29
CA GLU A 74 20.29 -13.99 19.56
C GLU A 74 19.11 -13.11 20.04
N GLN A 75 19.39 -12.13 20.90
CA GLN A 75 18.37 -11.16 21.35
C GLN A 75 17.80 -10.34 20.19
N GLU A 76 18.68 -9.83 19.31
CA GLU A 76 18.23 -9.08 18.13
C GLU A 76 17.47 -9.98 17.15
N GLU A 77 17.92 -11.23 16.95
CA GLU A 77 17.20 -12.19 16.10
C GLU A 77 15.81 -12.47 16.65
N ALA A 78 15.67 -12.70 17.96
CA ALA A 78 14.38 -12.90 18.61
C ALA A 78 13.47 -11.67 18.46
N ARG A 79 14.03 -10.46 18.57
CA ARG A 79 13.29 -9.21 18.33
C ARG A 79 12.83 -9.12 16.86
N LEU A 80 13.72 -9.38 15.90
CA LEU A 80 13.41 -9.36 14.48
C LEU A 80 12.36 -10.41 14.12
N ARG A 81 12.41 -11.60 14.73
CA ARG A 81 11.39 -12.64 14.57
C ARG A 81 10.01 -12.18 15.04
N LYS A 82 9.93 -11.51 16.20
CA LYS A 82 8.68 -10.93 16.71
C LYS A 82 8.14 -9.84 15.78
N VAL A 83 9.01 -8.97 15.27
CA VAL A 83 8.63 -7.91 14.33
C VAL A 83 8.12 -8.53 13.02
N ARG A 84 8.84 -9.47 12.42
CA ARG A 84 8.43 -10.18 11.20
C ARG A 84 7.08 -10.86 11.37
N LYS A 85 6.81 -11.48 12.53
CA LYS A 85 5.51 -12.10 12.83
C LYS A 85 4.38 -11.07 12.86
N LYS A 86 4.61 -9.90 13.48
CA LYS A 86 3.63 -8.80 13.50
C LYS A 86 3.37 -8.25 12.09
N GLU A 87 4.42 -8.04 11.30
CA GLU A 87 4.29 -7.56 9.92
C GLU A 87 3.57 -8.57 9.02
N ALA A 88 3.83 -9.87 9.19
CA ALA A 88 3.15 -10.93 8.45
C ALA A 88 1.65 -10.99 8.82
N LYS A 89 1.31 -10.87 10.11
CA LYS A 89 -0.09 -10.79 10.55
C LYS A 89 -0.78 -9.58 9.96
N GLN A 90 -0.15 -8.40 10.01
CA GLN A 90 -0.72 -7.18 9.44
C GLN A 90 -0.94 -7.33 7.94
N ARG A 91 0.04 -7.86 7.19
CA ARG A 91 -0.12 -8.15 5.75
C ARG A 91 -1.25 -9.11 5.46
N TRP A 92 -1.46 -10.11 6.30
CA TRP A 92 -2.55 -11.07 6.16
C TRP A 92 -3.92 -10.42 6.40
N ASP A 93 -4.02 -9.58 7.42
CA ASP A 93 -5.25 -8.88 7.78
C ASP A 93 -5.60 -7.80 6.73
N ASP A 94 -4.61 -7.12 6.16
CA ASP A 94 -4.77 -6.05 5.16
C ASP A 94 -4.90 -6.55 3.71
N ARG A 95 -5.00 -7.87 3.49
CA ARG A 95 -5.19 -8.43 2.14
C ARG A 95 -6.43 -7.83 1.46
N HIS A 96 -6.35 -7.70 0.14
CA HIS A 96 -7.48 -7.29 -0.68
C HIS A 96 -8.63 -8.31 -0.58
N TRP A 97 -9.87 -7.83 -0.54
CA TRP A 97 -11.06 -8.68 -0.35
C TRP A 97 -11.15 -9.80 -1.39
N SER A 98 -10.66 -9.59 -2.61
CA SER A 98 -10.65 -10.61 -3.68
C SER A 98 -9.84 -11.86 -3.34
N GLN A 99 -8.84 -11.75 -2.46
CA GLN A 99 -7.99 -12.86 -2.00
C GLN A 99 -8.47 -13.46 -0.67
N LYS A 100 -9.50 -12.87 -0.05
CA LYS A 100 -10.09 -13.35 1.20
C LYS A 100 -11.28 -14.26 0.93
N LYS A 101 -11.55 -15.18 1.84
CA LYS A 101 -12.81 -15.94 1.84
C LYS A 101 -13.96 -15.10 2.40
N LEU A 102 -15.20 -15.54 2.20
CA LEU A 102 -16.39 -14.80 2.64
C LEU A 102 -16.50 -14.70 4.18
N ASP A 103 -16.14 -15.78 4.88
CA ASP A 103 -16.11 -15.89 6.34
C ASP A 103 -15.03 -15.00 6.99
N GLU A 104 -13.96 -14.68 6.26
CA GLU A 104 -12.88 -13.80 6.70
C GLU A 104 -13.15 -12.31 6.40
N MET A 105 -14.28 -11.96 5.79
CA MET A 105 -14.60 -10.58 5.40
C MET A 105 -14.95 -9.71 6.62
N THR A 106 -14.23 -8.60 6.78
CA THR A 106 -14.52 -7.59 7.81
C THR A 106 -15.38 -6.46 7.24
N GLU A 107 -15.96 -5.62 8.10
CA GLU A 107 -16.71 -4.42 7.69
C GLU A 107 -15.86 -3.45 6.83
N ARG A 108 -14.56 -3.37 7.13
CA ARG A 108 -13.59 -2.61 6.30
C ARG A 108 -13.52 -3.17 4.88
N ASP A 109 -13.41 -4.50 4.75
CA ASP A 109 -13.33 -5.15 3.44
C ASP A 109 -14.63 -4.95 2.65
N TRP A 110 -15.79 -4.98 3.32
CA TRP A 110 -17.08 -4.67 2.70
C TRP A 110 -17.23 -3.21 2.28
N ARG A 111 -16.57 -2.28 2.98
CA ARG A 111 -16.48 -0.88 2.56
C ARG A 111 -15.61 -0.75 1.31
N ILE A 112 -14.43 -1.36 1.29
CA ILE A 112 -13.53 -1.36 0.12
C ILE A 112 -14.22 -1.98 -1.09
N PHE A 113 -14.92 -3.11 -0.90
CA PHE A 113 -15.71 -3.73 -1.97
C PHE A 113 -16.73 -2.75 -2.56
N ARG A 114 -17.47 -2.00 -1.72
CA ARG A 114 -18.42 -0.99 -2.19
C ARG A 114 -17.73 0.17 -2.90
N GLU A 115 -16.55 0.59 -2.45
CA GLU A 115 -15.75 1.64 -3.08
C GLU A 115 -15.25 1.21 -4.47
N ASP A 116 -14.70 -0.01 -4.60
CA ASP A 116 -14.18 -0.55 -5.86
C ASP A 116 -15.28 -0.66 -6.94
N TYR A 117 -16.50 -1.06 -6.54
CA TYR A 117 -17.66 -1.13 -7.44
C TYR A 117 -18.51 0.15 -7.49
N SER A 118 -18.05 1.24 -6.86
CA SER A 118 -18.77 2.53 -6.83
C SER A 118 -20.22 2.44 -6.31
N ILE A 119 -20.49 1.54 -5.37
CA ILE A 119 -21.82 1.30 -4.77
C ILE A 119 -22.02 2.20 -3.56
N THR A 120 -22.93 3.18 -3.65
CA THR A 120 -23.36 4.00 -2.52
C THR A 120 -24.76 3.59 -2.07
N THR A 121 -24.93 3.37 -0.76
CA THR A 121 -26.21 2.95 -0.17
C THR A 121 -26.62 3.92 0.93
N LYS A 122 -27.91 4.27 0.99
CA LYS A 122 -28.50 5.11 2.03
C LYS A 122 -29.53 4.29 2.81
N GLY A 123 -29.45 4.29 4.13
CA GLY A 123 -30.34 3.53 5.01
C GLY A 123 -29.57 2.77 6.11
N GLY A 124 -30.28 2.36 7.16
CA GLY A 124 -29.72 1.53 8.23
C GLY A 124 -29.95 0.04 7.96
N ARG A 125 -29.00 -0.82 8.39
CA ARG A 125 -29.05 -2.29 8.25
C ARG A 125 -29.10 -2.82 6.80
N ILE A 126 -28.22 -2.33 5.95
CA ILE A 126 -28.05 -2.87 4.59
C ILE A 126 -27.29 -4.20 4.66
N PRO A 127 -27.79 -5.29 4.07
CA PRO A 127 -27.08 -6.57 4.02
C PRO A 127 -25.81 -6.46 3.15
N ASN A 128 -24.83 -7.32 3.44
CA ASN A 128 -23.57 -7.31 2.69
C ASN A 128 -23.79 -7.71 1.22
N PRO A 129 -23.14 -7.02 0.26
CA PRO A 129 -23.21 -7.39 -1.16
C PRO A 129 -22.73 -8.81 -1.44
N ILE A 130 -23.23 -9.41 -2.51
CA ILE A 130 -22.76 -10.71 -3.00
C ILE A 130 -21.49 -10.50 -3.81
N ARG A 131 -20.42 -11.24 -3.48
CA ARG A 131 -19.13 -11.18 -4.19
C ARG A 131 -19.10 -12.03 -5.46
N SER A 132 -19.70 -13.21 -5.40
CA SER A 132 -19.78 -14.15 -6.52
C SER A 132 -21.11 -14.90 -6.45
N TRP A 133 -21.60 -15.39 -7.59
CA TRP A 133 -22.84 -16.18 -7.62
C TRP A 133 -22.77 -17.45 -6.75
N LYS A 134 -21.56 -18.02 -6.61
CA LYS A 134 -21.30 -19.21 -5.78
C LYS A 134 -21.39 -18.92 -4.27
N ASP A 135 -21.06 -17.69 -3.87
CA ASP A 135 -21.12 -17.24 -2.49
C ASP A 135 -22.52 -16.76 -2.08
N SER A 136 -23.48 -16.77 -3.01
CA SER A 136 -24.86 -16.37 -2.74
C SER A 136 -25.62 -17.45 -1.97
N SER A 137 -26.47 -17.06 -1.03
CA SER A 137 -27.41 -17.94 -0.33
C SER A 137 -28.64 -18.32 -1.18
N MET A 138 -28.50 -18.31 -2.51
CA MET A 138 -29.60 -18.59 -3.44
C MET A 138 -29.76 -20.10 -3.69
N PRO A 139 -30.99 -20.59 -3.94
CA PRO A 139 -31.22 -21.99 -4.31
C PRO A 139 -30.43 -22.43 -5.54
N ALA A 140 -29.99 -23.69 -5.55
CA ALA A 140 -29.14 -24.25 -6.62
C ALA A 140 -29.76 -24.12 -8.03
N HIS A 141 -31.09 -24.27 -8.14
CA HIS A 141 -31.79 -24.14 -9.43
C HIS A 141 -31.68 -22.72 -10.03
N ILE A 142 -31.67 -21.67 -9.20
CA ILE A 142 -31.51 -20.29 -9.66
C ILE A 142 -30.07 -20.08 -10.14
N GLN A 143 -29.08 -20.61 -9.40
CA GLN A 143 -27.68 -20.51 -9.80
C GLN A 143 -27.42 -21.20 -11.15
N GLU A 144 -28.06 -22.35 -11.39
CA GLU A 144 -27.96 -23.08 -12.66
C GLU A 144 -28.53 -22.27 -13.83
N VAL A 145 -29.66 -21.60 -13.64
CA VAL A 145 -30.25 -20.72 -14.66
C VAL A 145 -29.34 -19.53 -14.95
N ILE A 146 -28.76 -18.89 -13.93
CA ILE A 146 -27.84 -17.75 -14.08
C ILE A 146 -26.60 -18.16 -14.89
N ASP A 147 -26.04 -19.34 -14.61
CA ASP A 147 -24.89 -19.87 -15.35
C ASP A 147 -25.26 -20.22 -16.81
N LYS A 148 -26.44 -20.82 -17.04
CA LYS A 148 -26.97 -21.08 -18.39
C LYS A 148 -27.19 -19.81 -19.21
N CYS A 149 -27.68 -18.75 -18.58
CA CYS A 149 -27.86 -17.45 -19.22
C CYS A 149 -26.54 -16.70 -19.48
N GLY A 150 -25.41 -17.21 -18.97
CA GLY A 150 -24.09 -16.64 -19.23
C GLY A 150 -23.82 -15.34 -18.46
N TYR A 151 -24.54 -15.06 -17.37
CA TYR A 151 -24.25 -13.92 -16.48
C TYR A 151 -23.02 -14.20 -15.61
N LYS A 152 -21.87 -14.41 -16.26
CA LYS A 152 -20.59 -14.54 -15.58
C LYS A 152 -20.06 -13.15 -15.27
N VAL A 153 -19.64 -12.93 -14.03
CA VAL A 153 -18.90 -11.73 -13.65
C VAL A 153 -17.46 -11.95 -14.09
N SER A 154 -17.19 -11.83 -15.40
CA SER A 154 -15.84 -11.80 -15.96
C SER A 154 -15.35 -10.35 -15.97
N LEU A 155 -14.29 -10.08 -15.21
CA LEU A 155 -13.62 -8.78 -15.05
C LEU A 155 -12.82 -8.34 -16.30
N GLU A 156 -13.19 -8.77 -17.51
CA GLU A 156 -12.41 -8.49 -18.74
C GLU A 156 -13.06 -7.46 -19.67
N SER A 157 -14.15 -6.80 -19.27
CA SER A 157 -14.85 -5.84 -20.14
C SER A 157 -15.26 -4.54 -19.44
N LEU A 158 -14.30 -3.90 -18.75
CA LEU A 158 -14.30 -2.46 -18.45
C LEU A 158 -12.87 -1.91 -18.54
#